data_AF-A0A7M7SYC0-F1
#
_entry.id   AF-A0A7M7SYC0-F1
#
_cell.length_a   1.000
_cell.length_b   1.000
_cell.length_c   1.000
_cell.angle_alpha   90.00
_cell.angle_beta   90.00
_cell.angle_gamma   90.00
#
_symmetry.space_group_name_H-M   'P 1'
#
loop_
_entity.id
_entity.type
_entity.pdbx_description
1 polymer ?
#
loop_
_entity_poly.entity_id
_entity_poly.type
_entity_poly.pdbx_seq_one_letter_code
_entity_poly.pdbx_strand_id
1 'polypeptide(L)'
;MDSIAKPVLYVHSSVRCDICGRHPARHYCRHDACKEHIYICDNCISAHNTYNAQHGDFLQCVVVSEVKSKCCEPGHSERLADHICVPCQKPLCDDCRDDHHDRGHDFNEIQSAVAATKIKISKSLDQLKEQVKHKQEMCANALDLVARDTDKLDVLSKEVKTNINDVWRLIKDHESKVLHELEDERHQLLKDLWSSITPIQDQTAASSEVIFDAQELIICRLFSDSSVFFSHRNPQTLLQTVNSELTNATLWIHANKLSLNLKKTNYMLFSNWKYHISKLCKLLSRNTGVIYKLKSVSPLNILRMLYATLILPYLHYGVLAWGNSFKSQMDKLLLVQKRVIRIVCNTHYLAHTDVLFCNSGVLKAEDIYHLQLGALMYELNAGLLPVALAGIFKKNNQVHNYSTRQAQAYHLPLVRTQFALTTLGSTGPRFWNSLEPRIAQSVSIYVFKRKLKLLYLSRYHLDL
;
A
#
# COMPACT_ATOMS: atom_id res chain seq x y z
N MET A 1 14.38 50.62 -50.87
CA MET A 1 13.86 50.61 -52.25
C MET A 1 14.23 49.28 -52.86
N ASP A 2 13.50 48.24 -52.48
CA ASP A 2 13.58 46.95 -53.17
C ASP A 2 12.47 46.95 -54.21
N SER A 3 12.86 46.91 -55.49
CA SER A 3 11.93 46.74 -56.60
C SER A 3 11.32 45.35 -56.53
N ILE A 4 10.28 45.18 -55.73
CA ILE A 4 9.59 43.90 -55.61
C ILE A 4 8.94 43.59 -56.95
N ALA A 5 9.35 42.47 -57.56
CA ALA A 5 8.94 42.03 -58.88
C ALA A 5 7.41 42.01 -59.01
N LYS A 6 6.88 42.51 -60.14
CA LYS A 6 5.45 42.44 -60.47
C LYS A 6 4.99 40.96 -60.41
N PRO A 7 3.84 40.64 -59.79
CA PRO A 7 3.32 39.28 -59.78
C PRO A 7 3.02 38.83 -61.22
N VAL A 8 3.61 37.70 -61.61
CA VAL A 8 3.42 37.07 -62.93
C VAL A 8 2.56 35.83 -62.76
N LEU A 9 1.47 35.75 -63.52
CA LEU A 9 0.64 34.55 -63.62
C LEU A 9 0.89 33.85 -64.95
N TYR A 10 0.98 32.53 -64.93
CA TYR A 10 1.10 31.71 -66.13
C TYR A 10 -0.28 31.32 -66.66
N VAL A 11 -0.45 31.25 -67.98
CA VAL A 11 -1.75 31.03 -68.64
C VAL A 11 -2.50 29.79 -68.13
N HIS A 12 -1.77 28.72 -67.77
CA HIS A 12 -2.36 27.49 -67.20
C HIS A 12 -2.59 27.52 -65.69
N SER A 13 -2.11 28.57 -65.01
CA SER A 13 -2.20 28.81 -63.57
C SER A 13 -3.13 30.00 -63.28
N SER A 14 -4.19 30.18 -64.07
CA SER A 14 -5.09 31.33 -63.95
C SER A 14 -5.76 31.34 -62.57
N VAL A 15 -5.23 32.16 -61.66
CA VAL A 15 -5.81 32.43 -60.34
C VAL A 15 -7.16 33.10 -60.54
N ARG A 16 -8.20 32.57 -59.88
CA ARG A 16 -9.53 33.16 -59.93
C ARG A 16 -9.60 34.36 -59.00
N CYS A 17 -10.46 35.32 -59.32
CA CYS A 17 -10.69 36.46 -58.47
C CYS A 17 -11.18 36.00 -57.10
N ASP A 18 -10.49 36.40 -56.03
CA ASP A 18 -10.83 36.02 -54.65
C ASP A 18 -12.18 36.60 -54.19
N ILE A 19 -12.65 37.66 -54.86
CA ILE A 19 -13.93 38.31 -54.56
C ILE A 19 -15.11 37.51 -55.14
N CYS A 20 -15.06 37.16 -56.43
CA CYS A 20 -16.21 36.52 -57.11
C CYS A 20 -16.03 35.01 -57.34
N GLY A 21 -14.81 34.47 -57.23
CA GLY A 21 -14.47 33.08 -57.48
C GLY A 21 -14.68 32.59 -58.92
N ARG A 22 -15.19 33.43 -59.83
CA ARG A 22 -15.63 33.03 -61.18
C ARG A 22 -14.70 33.51 -62.28
N HIS A 23 -14.38 34.80 -62.30
CA HIS A 23 -13.59 35.44 -63.35
C HIS A 23 -12.09 35.34 -63.05
N PRO A 24 -11.23 35.27 -64.09
CA PRO A 24 -9.79 35.30 -63.91
C PRO A 24 -9.35 36.64 -63.31
N ALA A 25 -8.42 36.59 -62.36
CA ALA A 25 -7.85 37.80 -61.79
C ALA A 25 -6.91 38.48 -62.79
N ARG A 26 -6.98 39.80 -62.87
CA ARG A 26 -6.17 40.67 -63.74
C ARG A 26 -5.43 41.75 -62.96
N HIS A 27 -5.86 41.97 -61.71
CA HIS A 27 -5.32 42.96 -60.81
C HIS A 27 -4.91 42.29 -59.52
N TYR A 28 -3.90 42.86 -58.89
CA TYR A 28 -3.38 42.41 -57.62
C TYR A 28 -3.29 43.61 -56.68
N CYS A 29 -3.88 43.48 -55.50
CA CYS A 29 -3.82 44.52 -54.48
C CYS A 29 -2.87 44.11 -53.37
N ARG A 30 -1.98 45.04 -53.02
CA ARG A 30 -0.93 44.84 -52.01
C ARG A 30 -1.18 45.59 -50.70
N HIS A 31 -2.41 46.01 -50.44
CA HIS A 31 -2.72 46.71 -49.21
C HIS A 31 -2.78 45.77 -48.00
N ASP A 32 -2.11 46.15 -46.90
CA ASP A 32 -2.10 45.40 -45.64
C ASP A 32 -3.49 45.20 -45.04
N ALA A 33 -4.41 46.13 -45.28
CA ALA A 33 -5.82 46.03 -44.86
C ALA A 33 -6.60 44.91 -45.58
N CYS A 34 -6.07 44.36 -46.66
CA CYS A 34 -6.68 43.32 -47.47
C CYS A 34 -5.99 41.96 -47.25
N LYS A 35 -6.23 41.31 -46.09
CA LYS A 35 -5.84 39.92 -45.74
C LYS A 35 -4.57 39.41 -46.45
N GLU A 36 -3.49 40.20 -46.42
CA GLU A 36 -2.22 39.94 -47.09
C GLU A 36 -2.37 39.37 -48.53
N HIS A 37 -2.54 40.27 -49.51
CA HIS A 37 -2.45 40.02 -50.95
C HIS A 37 -3.69 39.37 -51.59
N ILE A 38 -4.46 40.15 -52.35
CA ILE A 38 -5.70 39.70 -53.00
C ILE A 38 -5.62 39.84 -54.54
N TYR A 39 -6.12 38.83 -55.26
CA TYR A 39 -6.25 38.77 -56.72
C TYR A 39 -7.68 39.11 -57.19
N ILE A 40 -7.81 40.05 -58.12
CA ILE A 40 -9.08 40.71 -58.45
C ILE A 40 -9.31 40.75 -59.98
N CYS A 41 -10.53 40.52 -60.45
CA CYS A 41 -10.89 40.65 -61.88
C CYS A 41 -11.34 42.07 -62.25
N ASP A 42 -11.39 42.36 -63.56
CA ASP A 42 -11.84 43.66 -64.11
C ASP A 42 -13.25 44.06 -63.64
N ASN A 43 -14.12 43.10 -63.36
CA ASN A 43 -15.49 43.39 -62.93
C ASN A 43 -15.58 43.72 -61.43
N CYS A 44 -14.63 43.25 -60.62
CA CYS A 44 -14.63 43.42 -59.17
C CYS A 44 -13.71 44.54 -58.70
N ILE A 45 -12.80 45.04 -59.56
CA ILE A 45 -11.85 46.10 -59.19
C ILE A 45 -12.56 47.40 -58.81
N SER A 46 -13.61 47.80 -59.53
CA SER A 46 -14.33 49.04 -59.27
C SER A 46 -14.99 49.04 -57.90
N ALA A 47 -15.60 47.91 -57.52
CA ALA A 47 -16.22 47.71 -56.21
C ALA A 47 -15.16 47.61 -55.08
N HIS A 48 -14.01 46.99 -55.37
CA HIS A 48 -12.90 46.92 -54.44
C HIS A 48 -12.30 48.30 -54.15
N ASN A 49 -12.17 49.15 -55.17
CA ASN A 49 -11.66 50.52 -55.03
C ASN A 49 -12.61 51.44 -54.26
N THR A 50 -13.92 51.27 -54.41
CA THR A 50 -14.91 52.08 -53.69
C THR A 50 -15.07 51.68 -52.24
N TYR A 51 -14.90 50.39 -51.89
CA TYR A 51 -15.13 49.91 -50.52
C TYR A 51 -14.11 50.46 -49.50
N ASN A 52 -12.88 50.77 -49.91
CA ASN A 52 -11.81 51.19 -48.99
C ASN A 52 -11.05 52.48 -49.40
N ALA A 53 -11.58 53.27 -50.34
CA ALA A 53 -11.21 54.65 -50.72
C ALA A 53 -9.72 55.01 -50.98
N GLN A 54 -8.75 54.11 -50.82
CA GLN A 54 -7.30 54.43 -50.92
C GLN A 54 -6.49 53.43 -51.78
N HIS A 55 -7.13 52.50 -52.50
CA HIS A 55 -6.42 51.37 -53.13
C HIS A 55 -5.82 51.64 -54.51
N GLY A 56 -6.05 52.81 -55.12
CA GLY A 56 -5.56 53.15 -56.46
C GLY A 56 -4.05 53.03 -56.63
N ASP A 57 -3.26 53.47 -55.64
CA ASP A 57 -1.80 53.51 -55.74
C ASP A 57 -1.12 52.14 -55.49
N PHE A 58 -1.85 51.17 -54.94
CA PHE A 58 -1.33 49.86 -54.53
C PHE A 58 -1.84 48.71 -55.42
N LEU A 59 -2.57 49.05 -56.48
CA LEU A 59 -3.04 48.12 -57.49
C LEU A 59 -2.00 47.96 -58.60
N GLN A 60 -1.56 46.72 -58.79
CA GLN A 60 -0.68 46.36 -59.89
C GLN A 60 -1.43 45.45 -60.86
N CYS A 61 -1.32 45.73 -62.17
CA CYS A 61 -1.76 44.79 -63.19
C CYS A 61 -0.88 43.54 -63.12
N VAL A 62 -1.53 42.38 -63.06
CA VAL A 62 -0.87 41.09 -63.12
C VAL A 62 -0.39 40.88 -64.55
N VAL A 63 0.90 40.59 -64.72
CA VAL A 63 1.45 40.24 -66.04
C VAL A 63 1.12 38.78 -66.28
N VAL A 64 0.30 38.50 -67.29
CA VAL A 64 0.05 37.13 -67.74
C VAL A 64 1.10 36.79 -68.79
N SER A 65 2.01 35.88 -68.46
CA SER A 65 3.03 35.41 -69.40
C SER A 65 2.73 33.98 -69.85
N GLU A 66 2.72 33.75 -71.17
CA GLU A 66 2.88 32.41 -71.71
C GLU A 66 4.34 31.98 -71.53
N VAL A 67 4.62 31.13 -70.53
CA VAL A 67 5.91 30.43 -70.50
C VAL A 67 5.78 29.22 -71.40
N LYS A 68 6.28 29.40 -72.62
CA LYS A 68 6.56 28.29 -73.52
C LYS A 68 7.96 27.77 -73.17
N SER A 69 8.08 26.46 -73.02
CA SER A 69 9.36 25.81 -72.73
C SER A 69 10.37 26.17 -73.83
N LYS A 70 11.62 26.45 -73.46
CA LYS A 70 12.71 26.75 -74.40
C LYS A 70 13.59 25.53 -74.62
N CYS A 71 14.22 25.43 -75.78
CA CYS A 71 15.15 24.35 -76.08
C CYS A 71 16.36 24.38 -75.14
N CYS A 72 16.79 23.21 -74.67
CA CYS A 72 17.89 23.07 -73.71
C CYS A 72 19.28 23.13 -74.36
N GLU A 73 19.38 23.03 -75.69
CA GLU A 73 20.67 22.94 -76.40
C GLU A 73 21.39 24.29 -76.59
N PRO A 74 22.74 24.34 -76.43
CA PRO A 74 23.53 25.55 -76.64
C PRO A 74 23.43 26.03 -78.09
N GLY A 75 22.90 27.24 -78.30
CA GLY A 75 22.69 27.83 -79.63
C GLY A 75 21.23 27.91 -80.06
N HIS A 76 20.33 27.10 -79.48
CA HIS A 76 18.88 27.13 -79.75
C HIS A 76 18.05 27.54 -78.52
N SER A 77 18.68 28.10 -77.48
CA SER A 77 18.05 28.49 -76.21
C SER A 77 16.93 29.53 -76.32
N GLU A 78 16.77 30.20 -77.46
CA GLU A 78 15.66 31.11 -77.72
C GLU A 78 14.48 30.45 -78.46
N ARG A 79 14.68 29.28 -79.05
CA ARG A 79 13.64 28.53 -79.76
C ARG A 79 12.71 27.83 -78.77
N LEU A 80 11.44 27.75 -79.15
CA LEU A 80 10.43 27.04 -78.38
C LEU A 80 10.68 25.54 -78.48
N ALA A 81 10.58 24.87 -77.33
CA ALA A 81 10.63 23.44 -77.24
C ALA A 81 9.22 22.88 -77.25
N ASP A 82 8.93 22.06 -78.26
CA ASP A 82 7.67 21.36 -78.40
C ASP A 82 7.80 19.85 -78.08
N HIS A 83 9.05 19.37 -77.95
CA HIS A 83 9.36 17.97 -77.67
C HIS A 83 10.15 17.78 -76.37
N ILE A 84 9.95 16.65 -75.68
CA ILE A 84 10.77 16.21 -74.55
C ILE A 84 11.38 14.84 -74.88
N CYS A 85 12.70 14.73 -74.72
CA CYS A 85 13.41 13.47 -74.86
C CYS A 85 13.09 12.57 -73.65
N VAL A 86 12.52 11.39 -73.88
CA VAL A 86 12.00 10.51 -72.82
C VAL A 86 13.12 10.02 -71.86
N PRO A 87 14.29 9.57 -72.34
CA PRO A 87 15.39 9.15 -71.46
C PRO A 87 16.07 10.32 -70.74
N CYS A 88 16.16 11.48 -71.38
CA CYS A 88 16.95 12.62 -70.88
C CYS A 88 16.13 13.63 -70.07
N GLN A 89 14.79 13.60 -70.16
CA GLN A 89 13.88 14.54 -69.51
C GLN A 89 14.20 16.02 -69.83
N LYS A 90 14.71 16.30 -71.03
CA LYS A 90 15.09 17.64 -71.50
C LYS A 90 14.15 18.15 -72.61
N PRO A 91 13.74 19.42 -72.58
CA PRO A 91 12.92 20.03 -73.63
C PRO A 91 13.76 20.42 -74.85
N LEU A 92 13.27 20.12 -76.06
CA LEU A 92 13.94 20.31 -77.35
C LEU A 92 12.99 20.96 -78.37
N CYS A 93 13.54 21.81 -79.24
CA CYS A 93 12.84 22.33 -80.43
C CYS A 93 12.85 21.30 -81.57
N ASP A 94 12.04 21.53 -82.60
CA ASP A 94 11.90 20.63 -83.75
C ASP A 94 13.25 20.30 -84.41
N ASP A 95 14.10 21.29 -84.66
CA ASP A 95 15.41 21.05 -85.27
C ASP A 95 16.33 20.19 -84.38
N CYS A 96 16.24 20.38 -83.05
CA CYS A 96 17.00 19.58 -82.10
C CYS A 96 16.38 18.20 -81.87
N ARG A 97 15.12 17.94 -82.22
CA ARG A 97 14.58 16.57 -82.16
C ARG A 97 15.31 15.68 -83.16
N ASP A 98 15.56 16.21 -84.37
CA ASP A 98 16.21 15.46 -85.45
C ASP A 98 17.74 15.43 -85.29
N ASP A 99 18.34 16.50 -84.74
CA ASP A 99 19.80 16.60 -84.53
C ASP A 99 20.30 15.98 -83.20
N HIS A 100 19.45 15.82 -82.18
CA HIS A 100 19.85 15.34 -80.83
C HIS A 100 20.03 13.79 -80.78
N HIS A 101 20.91 13.34 -81.69
CA HIS A 101 21.72 12.13 -81.78
C HIS A 101 21.17 10.84 -82.42
N ASP A 102 22.06 10.22 -83.19
CA ASP A 102 22.13 8.85 -83.77
C ASP A 102 21.84 7.65 -82.81
N ARG A 103 21.22 7.89 -81.64
CA ARG A 103 21.02 6.90 -80.57
C ARG A 103 19.59 6.35 -80.48
N GLY A 104 18.70 6.75 -81.39
CA GLY A 104 17.34 6.21 -81.47
C GLY A 104 16.51 6.40 -80.20
N HIS A 105 16.64 7.55 -79.53
CA HIS A 105 15.84 7.87 -78.35
C HIS A 105 14.40 8.23 -78.74
N ASP A 106 13.44 7.83 -77.91
CA ASP A 106 12.04 8.21 -78.10
C ASP A 106 11.76 9.62 -77.57
N PHE A 107 10.90 10.35 -78.29
CA PHE A 107 10.49 11.72 -77.97
C PHE A 107 8.97 11.78 -77.84
N ASN A 108 8.50 12.58 -76.88
CA ASN A 108 7.08 12.90 -76.75
C ASN A 108 6.88 14.40 -76.94
N GLU A 109 5.71 14.81 -77.43
CA GLU A 109 5.30 16.21 -77.33
C GLU A 109 5.21 16.64 -75.86
N ILE A 110 5.73 17.82 -75.53
CA ILE A 110 5.74 18.33 -74.15
C ILE A 110 4.32 18.41 -73.60
N GLN A 111 3.35 18.86 -74.39
CA GLN A 111 1.95 18.95 -73.96
C GLN A 111 1.39 17.59 -73.54
N SER A 112 1.68 16.56 -74.34
CA SER A 112 1.28 15.17 -74.07
C SER A 112 2.00 14.60 -72.84
N ALA A 113 3.30 14.88 -72.66
CA ALA A 113 4.08 14.42 -71.52
C ALA A 113 3.66 15.10 -70.20
N VAL A 114 3.37 16.40 -70.24
CA VAL A 114 2.84 17.16 -69.10
C VAL A 114 1.43 16.68 -68.74
N ALA A 115 0.57 16.43 -69.73
CA ALA A 115 -0.75 15.85 -69.50
C ALA A 115 -0.66 14.46 -68.84
N ALA A 116 0.22 13.59 -69.34
CA ALA A 116 0.46 12.27 -68.76
C ALA A 116 0.98 12.35 -67.32
N THR A 117 1.91 13.26 -67.04
CA THR A 117 2.47 13.47 -65.69
C THR A 117 1.42 14.04 -64.74
N LYS A 118 0.59 14.99 -65.20
CA LYS A 118 -0.53 15.54 -64.43
C LYS A 118 -1.54 14.46 -64.05
N ILE A 119 -1.88 13.56 -64.97
CA ILE A 119 -2.74 12.40 -64.71
C ILE A 119 -2.08 11.48 -63.66
N LYS A 120 -0.78 11.21 -63.77
CA LYS A 120 -0.04 10.37 -62.82
C LYS A 120 -0.03 10.98 -61.41
N ILE A 121 0.28 12.27 -61.29
CA ILE A 121 0.25 13.00 -60.01
C ILE A 121 -1.16 13.04 -59.43
N SER A 122 -2.18 13.29 -60.25
CA SER A 122 -3.59 13.28 -59.80
C SER A 122 -3.96 11.91 -59.23
N LYS A 123 -3.61 10.82 -59.93
CA LYS A 123 -3.85 9.45 -59.43
C LYS A 123 -3.14 9.19 -58.10
N SER A 124 -1.87 9.59 -57.97
CA SER A 124 -1.12 9.44 -56.70
C SER A 124 -1.71 10.31 -55.58
N LEU A 125 -2.19 11.51 -55.89
CA LEU A 125 -2.84 12.39 -54.93
C LEU A 125 -4.16 11.79 -54.43
N ASP A 126 -4.97 11.21 -55.32
CA ASP A 126 -6.22 10.56 -54.96
C ASP A 126 -5.98 9.31 -54.11
N GLN A 127 -4.93 8.53 -54.41
CA GLN A 127 -4.50 7.42 -53.56
C GLN A 127 -4.08 7.87 -52.16
N LEU A 128 -3.32 8.96 -52.04
CA LEU A 128 -2.90 9.49 -50.75
C LEU A 128 -4.08 10.02 -49.93
N LYS A 129 -5.05 10.69 -50.57
CA LYS A 129 -6.28 11.12 -49.91
C LYS A 129 -7.04 9.94 -49.31
N GLU A 130 -7.17 8.85 -50.05
CA GLU A 130 -7.84 7.65 -49.56
C GLU A 130 -7.09 7.01 -48.38
N GLN A 131 -5.75 6.95 -48.44
CA GLN A 131 -4.94 6.45 -47.33
C GLN A 131 -5.05 7.31 -46.07
N VAL A 132 -5.11 8.63 -46.21
CA VAL A 132 -5.30 9.56 -45.08
C VAL A 132 -6.67 9.34 -44.47
N LYS A 133 -7.72 9.24 -45.28
CA LYS A 133 -9.09 8.98 -44.82
C LYS A 133 -9.17 7.66 -44.04
N HIS A 134 -8.58 6.59 -44.59
CA HIS A 134 -8.54 5.29 -43.91
C HIS A 134 -7.83 5.36 -42.56
N LYS A 135 -6.68 6.04 -42.47
CA LYS A 135 -5.97 6.22 -41.20
C LYS A 135 -6.75 7.07 -40.20
N GLN A 136 -7.46 8.10 -40.66
CA GLN A 136 -8.35 8.90 -39.81
C GLN A 136 -9.48 8.05 -39.20
N GLU A 137 -10.10 7.18 -40.00
CA GLU A 137 -11.10 6.22 -39.52
C GLU A 137 -10.51 5.23 -38.50
N MET A 138 -9.30 4.70 -38.75
CA MET A 138 -8.61 3.84 -37.78
C MET A 138 -8.33 4.56 -36.46
N CYS A 139 -7.86 5.80 -36.49
CA CYS A 139 -7.62 6.60 -35.29
C CYS A 139 -8.92 6.87 -34.53
N ALA A 140 -10.02 7.18 -35.22
CA ALA A 140 -11.33 7.38 -34.60
C ALA A 140 -11.80 6.10 -33.87
N ASN A 141 -11.64 4.94 -34.50
CA ASN A 141 -11.97 3.65 -33.88
C ASN A 141 -11.09 3.34 -32.65
N ALA A 142 -9.80 3.65 -32.71
CA ALA A 142 -8.89 3.46 -31.59
C ALA A 142 -9.23 4.37 -30.40
N LEU A 143 -9.60 5.63 -30.66
CA LEU A 143 -10.05 6.57 -29.63
C LEU A 143 -11.33 6.08 -28.94
N ASP A 144 -12.28 5.53 -29.72
CA ASP A 144 -13.51 4.96 -29.18
C ASP A 144 -13.27 3.70 -28.32
N LEU A 145 -12.32 2.86 -28.71
CA LEU A 145 -11.86 1.71 -27.90
C LEU A 145 -11.25 2.16 -26.57
N VAL A 146 -10.37 3.17 -26.59
CA VAL A 146 -9.75 3.73 -25.38
C VAL A 146 -10.80 4.33 -24.46
N ALA A 147 -11.79 5.05 -25.01
CA ALA A 147 -12.89 5.60 -24.22
C ALA A 147 -13.68 4.48 -23.51
N ARG A 148 -14.05 3.42 -24.24
CA ARG A 148 -14.76 2.26 -23.67
C ARG A 148 -13.97 1.54 -22.58
N ASP A 149 -12.67 1.37 -22.75
CA ASP A 149 -11.84 0.70 -21.73
C ASP A 149 -11.60 1.61 -20.51
N THR A 150 -11.53 2.92 -20.71
CA THR A 150 -11.47 3.88 -19.60
C THR A 150 -12.76 3.84 -18.77
N ASP A 151 -13.93 3.80 -19.43
CA ASP A 151 -15.23 3.65 -18.76
C ASP A 151 -15.31 2.34 -17.96
N LYS A 152 -14.82 1.22 -18.52
CA LYS A 152 -14.74 -0.06 -17.79
C LYS A 152 -13.86 0.02 -16.55
N LEU A 153 -12.69 0.67 -16.65
CA LEU A 153 -11.79 0.86 -15.51
C LEU A 153 -12.45 1.70 -14.41
N ASP A 154 -13.22 2.72 -14.79
CA ASP A 154 -13.97 3.56 -13.84
C ASP A 154 -15.09 2.78 -13.13
N VAL A 155 -15.80 1.93 -13.87
CA VAL A 155 -16.80 1.01 -13.29
C VAL A 155 -16.14 0.04 -12.31
N LEU A 156 -15.04 -0.61 -12.70
CA LEU A 156 -14.29 -1.51 -11.83
C LEU A 156 -13.75 -0.81 -10.58
N SER A 157 -13.23 0.41 -10.72
CA SER A 157 -12.73 1.22 -9.61
C SER A 157 -13.85 1.55 -8.61
N LYS A 158 -15.04 1.89 -9.11
CA LYS A 158 -16.23 2.07 -8.27
C LYS A 158 -16.59 0.78 -7.56
N GLU A 159 -16.66 -0.34 -8.27
CA GLU A 159 -16.99 -1.66 -7.70
C GLU A 159 -16.02 -2.07 -6.58
N VAL A 160 -14.71 -1.89 -6.78
CA VAL A 160 -13.69 -2.14 -5.75
C VAL A 160 -13.92 -1.27 -4.52
N LYS A 161 -14.20 0.03 -4.69
CA LYS A 161 -14.51 0.94 -3.56
C LYS A 161 -15.77 0.49 -2.81
N THR A 162 -16.81 0.08 -3.52
CA THR A 162 -18.05 -0.44 -2.91
C THR A 162 -17.77 -1.70 -2.10
N ASN A 163 -17.02 -2.64 -2.68
CA ASN A 163 -16.63 -3.88 -2.01
C ASN A 163 -15.80 -3.62 -0.74
N ILE A 164 -14.87 -2.67 -0.75
CA ILE A 164 -14.11 -2.26 0.44
C ILE A 164 -15.03 -1.71 1.52
N ASN A 165 -15.98 -0.85 1.15
CA ASN A 165 -16.96 -0.29 2.09
C ASN A 165 -17.87 -1.37 2.69
N ASP A 166 -18.28 -2.36 1.89
CA ASP A 166 -19.09 -3.48 2.36
C ASP A 166 -18.30 -4.38 3.31
N VAL A 167 -17.02 -4.64 3.03
CA VAL A 167 -16.12 -5.33 3.97
C VAL A 167 -15.98 -4.55 5.27
N TRP A 168 -15.82 -3.24 5.20
CA TRP A 168 -15.73 -2.39 6.39
C TRP A 168 -17.01 -2.44 7.23
N ARG A 169 -18.20 -2.41 6.60
CA ARG A 169 -19.49 -2.63 7.27
C ARG A 169 -19.56 -4.00 7.93
N LEU A 170 -19.19 -5.06 7.22
CA LEU A 170 -19.18 -6.43 7.77
C LEU A 170 -18.27 -6.55 8.99
N ILE A 171 -17.11 -5.89 8.99
CA ILE A 171 -16.20 -5.85 10.14
C ILE A 171 -16.85 -5.10 11.31
N LYS A 172 -17.49 -3.96 11.06
CA LYS A 172 -18.18 -3.16 12.10
C LYS A 172 -19.40 -3.86 12.69
N ASP A 173 -20.17 -4.56 11.87
CA ASP A 173 -21.28 -5.40 12.31
C ASP A 173 -20.77 -6.59 13.14
N HIS A 174 -19.67 -7.20 12.71
CA HIS A 174 -19.05 -8.28 13.47
C HIS A 174 -18.51 -7.78 14.81
N GLU A 175 -17.86 -6.61 14.85
CA GLU A 175 -17.43 -5.95 16.09
C GLU A 175 -18.60 -5.75 17.05
N SER A 176 -19.73 -5.22 16.55
CA SER A 176 -20.94 -5.00 17.36
C SER A 176 -21.55 -6.30 17.87
N LYS A 177 -21.68 -7.32 17.01
CA LYS A 177 -22.18 -8.65 17.41
C LYS A 177 -21.29 -9.32 18.46
N VAL A 178 -19.97 -9.24 18.25
CA VAL A 178 -18.98 -9.75 19.21
C VAL A 178 -19.09 -9.05 20.55
N LEU A 179 -19.26 -7.72 20.56
CA LEU A 179 -19.45 -6.96 21.78
C LEU A 179 -20.74 -7.40 22.49
N HIS A 180 -21.83 -7.55 21.74
CA HIS A 180 -23.10 -7.98 22.32
C HIS A 180 -23.06 -9.41 22.86
N GLU A 181 -22.48 -10.36 22.12
CA GLU A 181 -22.24 -11.74 22.59
C GLU A 181 -21.37 -11.78 23.84
N LEU A 182 -20.35 -10.92 23.92
CA LEU A 182 -19.50 -10.80 25.12
C LEU A 182 -20.27 -10.23 26.31
N GLU A 183 -21.20 -9.31 26.08
CA GLU A 183 -22.10 -8.76 27.10
C GLU A 183 -23.14 -9.77 27.56
N ASP A 184 -23.68 -10.59 26.66
CA ASP A 184 -24.62 -11.66 27.00
C ASP A 184 -23.90 -12.79 27.73
N GLU A 185 -22.71 -13.20 27.27
CA GLU A 185 -21.84 -14.12 28.02
C GLU A 185 -21.50 -13.54 29.40
N ARG A 186 -21.23 -12.24 29.53
CA ARG A 186 -21.02 -11.58 30.82
C ARG A 186 -22.23 -11.78 31.73
N HIS A 187 -23.45 -11.52 31.24
CA HIS A 187 -24.67 -11.70 32.03
C HIS A 187 -24.90 -13.16 32.43
N GLN A 188 -24.69 -14.11 31.50
CA GLN A 188 -24.87 -15.53 31.78
C GLN A 188 -23.84 -16.06 32.77
N LEU A 189 -22.56 -15.68 32.60
CA LEU A 189 -21.50 -16.06 33.53
C LEU A 189 -21.72 -15.49 34.92
N LEU A 190 -22.18 -14.24 35.04
CA LEU A 190 -22.53 -13.65 36.33
C LEU A 190 -23.66 -14.42 37.01
N LYS A 191 -24.67 -14.84 36.24
CA LYS A 191 -25.79 -15.65 36.72
C LYS A 191 -25.33 -17.04 37.20
N ASP A 192 -24.49 -17.71 36.42
CA ASP A 192 -23.96 -19.05 36.72
C ASP A 192 -22.93 -19.03 37.86
N LEU A 193 -22.11 -17.97 37.95
CA LEU A 193 -21.19 -17.77 39.08
C LEU A 193 -21.98 -17.61 40.37
N TRP A 194 -23.04 -16.81 40.34
CA TRP A 194 -23.85 -16.51 41.52
C TRP A 194 -24.57 -17.77 42.05
N SER A 195 -25.02 -18.66 41.15
CA SER A 195 -25.60 -19.96 41.52
C SER A 195 -24.57 -21.01 41.96
N SER A 196 -23.29 -20.85 41.59
CA SER A 196 -22.22 -21.81 41.93
C SER A 196 -21.44 -21.41 43.18
N ILE A 197 -21.35 -20.11 43.49
CA ILE A 197 -20.65 -19.58 44.68
C ILE A 197 -21.45 -19.83 45.96
N THR A 198 -22.78 -19.81 45.88
CA THR A 198 -23.70 -20.02 47.01
C THR A 198 -23.40 -21.32 47.78
N PRO A 199 -23.23 -22.49 47.14
CA PRO A 199 -22.88 -23.73 47.87
C PRO A 199 -21.39 -23.89 48.24
N ILE A 200 -20.46 -23.17 47.59
CA ILE A 200 -19.00 -23.26 47.88
C ILE A 200 -18.60 -22.42 49.09
N GLN A 201 -19.33 -21.33 49.35
CA GLN A 201 -19.19 -20.48 50.54
C GLN A 201 -19.35 -21.28 51.85
N ASP A 202 -20.17 -22.33 51.84
CA ASP A 202 -20.41 -23.16 53.03
C ASP A 202 -19.34 -24.24 53.29
N GLN A 203 -18.44 -24.52 52.33
CA GLN A 203 -17.57 -25.72 52.40
C GLN A 203 -16.06 -25.46 52.55
N THR A 204 -15.55 -24.22 52.43
CA THR A 204 -14.09 -24.02 52.24
C THR A 204 -13.43 -23.02 53.21
N ALA A 205 -13.84 -23.05 54.48
CA ALA A 205 -13.36 -22.13 55.53
C ALA A 205 -11.98 -22.47 56.15
N ALA A 206 -11.18 -23.42 55.65
CA ALA A 206 -9.87 -23.70 56.22
C ALA A 206 -8.88 -24.23 55.17
N SER A 207 -7.65 -23.68 55.17
CA SER A 207 -6.44 -24.10 54.42
C SER A 207 -6.09 -23.29 53.16
N SER A 208 -4.94 -22.57 53.16
CA SER A 208 -4.21 -21.91 52.03
C SER A 208 -3.90 -20.40 52.16
N GLU A 209 -3.78 -19.88 53.39
CA GLU A 209 -3.68 -18.44 53.72
C GLU A 209 -2.32 -17.78 53.44
N VAL A 210 -1.31 -18.52 52.96
CA VAL A 210 0.08 -18.00 52.86
C VAL A 210 0.64 -17.99 51.42
N ILE A 211 -0.02 -18.64 50.46
CA ILE A 211 0.55 -18.86 49.11
C ILE A 211 -0.04 -17.88 48.06
N PHE A 212 -1.23 -17.33 48.31
CA PHE A 212 -1.91 -16.43 47.37
C PHE A 212 -1.33 -14.99 47.39
N ASP A 213 -0.94 -14.51 48.58
CA ASP A 213 -0.46 -13.13 48.79
C ASP A 213 0.85 -12.80 48.05
N ALA A 214 1.71 -13.81 47.80
CA ALA A 214 2.95 -13.61 47.05
C ALA A 214 2.69 -13.38 45.55
N GLN A 215 1.59 -13.88 44.99
CA GLN A 215 1.21 -13.60 43.60
C GLN A 215 0.72 -12.16 43.42
N GLU A 216 0.18 -11.53 44.45
CA GLU A 216 -0.45 -10.19 44.36
C GLU A 216 0.52 -9.06 44.10
N LEU A 217 1.65 -9.03 44.83
CA LEU A 217 2.64 -7.96 44.71
C LEU A 217 3.29 -7.91 43.32
N ILE A 218 3.35 -9.07 42.66
CA ILE A 218 4.02 -9.27 41.38
C ILE A 218 3.21 -8.69 40.23
N ILE A 219 1.90 -8.77 40.29
CA ILE A 219 1.02 -8.40 39.17
C ILE A 219 0.91 -6.85 39.05
N CYS A 220 1.07 -6.11 40.14
CA CYS A 220 0.92 -4.64 40.23
C CYS A 220 1.89 -3.77 39.41
N ARG A 221 2.96 -4.31 38.80
CA ARG A 221 3.86 -3.53 37.91
C ARG A 221 4.14 -4.16 36.55
N LEU A 222 3.63 -5.36 36.28
CA LEU A 222 3.98 -6.14 35.08
C LEU A 222 3.23 -5.75 33.80
N PHE A 223 2.35 -4.76 33.89
CA PHE A 223 1.55 -4.26 32.79
C PHE A 223 1.87 -2.77 32.63
N SER A 224 2.35 -2.38 31.46
CA SER A 224 2.33 -0.96 31.09
C SER A 224 0.87 -0.51 30.99
N ASP A 225 0.62 0.71 31.46
CA ASP A 225 -0.65 1.33 31.88
C ASP A 225 -1.05 1.04 33.33
N SER A 226 -1.51 2.10 34.02
CA SER A 226 -1.86 2.18 35.45
C SER A 226 -2.80 1.07 35.92
N SER A 227 -2.26 -0.12 36.20
CA SER A 227 -3.02 -1.32 36.55
C SER A 227 -2.86 -1.62 38.04
N VAL A 228 -3.98 -1.81 38.74
CA VAL A 228 -4.01 -2.16 40.17
C VAL A 228 -4.63 -3.55 40.31
N PHE A 229 -3.98 -4.42 41.08
CA PHE A 229 -4.45 -5.78 41.30
C PHE A 229 -4.71 -6.03 42.78
N PHE A 230 -5.76 -6.79 43.04
CA PHE A 230 -6.15 -7.24 44.36
C PHE A 230 -6.59 -8.68 44.25
N SER A 231 -6.29 -9.49 45.25
CA SER A 231 -6.84 -10.83 45.36
C SER A 231 -7.24 -11.13 46.80
N HIS A 232 -8.15 -12.08 46.96
CA HIS A 232 -8.55 -12.59 48.26
C HIS A 232 -9.35 -13.87 48.05
N ARG A 233 -9.32 -14.78 49.02
CA ARG A 233 -10.12 -16.02 48.97
C ARG A 233 -11.61 -15.76 49.14
N ASN A 234 -11.94 -14.83 50.04
CA ASN A 234 -13.29 -14.35 50.27
C ASN A 234 -13.58 -13.16 49.33
N PRO A 235 -14.54 -13.29 48.39
CA PRO A 235 -14.93 -12.21 47.49
C PRO A 235 -15.41 -10.94 48.22
N GLN A 236 -16.04 -11.10 49.38
CA GLN A 236 -16.56 -9.98 50.18
C GLN A 236 -15.42 -9.12 50.72
N THR A 237 -14.39 -9.76 51.28
CA THR A 237 -13.19 -9.08 51.78
C THR A 237 -12.38 -8.50 50.62
N LEU A 238 -12.27 -9.21 49.48
CA LEU A 238 -11.65 -8.64 48.28
C LEU A 238 -12.31 -7.32 47.91
N LEU A 239 -13.64 -7.32 47.84
CA LEU A 239 -14.42 -6.16 47.46
C LEU A 239 -14.26 -5.01 48.47
N GLN A 240 -14.20 -5.31 49.77
CA GLN A 240 -13.91 -4.32 50.81
C GLN A 240 -12.52 -3.72 50.65
N THR A 241 -11.49 -4.57 50.50
CA THR A 241 -10.10 -4.15 50.30
C THR A 241 -9.95 -3.30 49.03
N VAL A 242 -10.48 -3.77 47.90
CA VAL A 242 -10.46 -3.04 46.62
C VAL A 242 -11.09 -1.66 46.78
N ASN A 243 -12.28 -1.56 47.39
CA ASN A 243 -12.95 -0.28 47.56
C ASN A 243 -12.19 0.67 48.51
N SER A 244 -11.59 0.12 49.57
CA SER A 244 -10.75 0.91 50.47
C SER A 244 -9.51 1.47 49.76
N GLU A 245 -8.85 0.65 48.94
CA GLU A 245 -7.64 1.05 48.22
C GLU A 245 -7.93 1.93 47.01
N LEU A 246 -9.06 1.75 46.34
CA LEU A 246 -9.54 2.69 45.31
C LEU A 246 -9.84 4.08 45.90
N THR A 247 -10.26 4.15 47.17
CA THR A 247 -10.43 5.43 47.88
C THR A 247 -9.08 6.10 48.08
N ASN A 248 -8.05 5.36 48.52
CA ASN A 248 -6.68 5.87 48.64
C ASN A 248 -6.12 6.33 47.30
N ALA A 249 -6.33 5.54 46.24
CA ALA A 249 -5.91 5.89 44.88
C ALA A 249 -6.58 7.19 44.39
N THR A 250 -7.87 7.35 44.67
CA THR A 250 -8.62 8.57 44.33
C THR A 250 -8.06 9.80 45.04
N LEU A 251 -7.74 9.68 46.33
CA LEU A 251 -7.10 10.75 47.11
C LEU A 251 -5.75 11.15 46.50
N TRP A 252 -4.92 10.16 46.13
CA TRP A 252 -3.63 10.42 45.49
C TRP A 252 -3.78 11.09 44.12
N ILE A 253 -4.72 10.64 43.28
CA ILE A 253 -5.03 11.22 41.96
C ILE A 253 -5.42 12.70 42.11
N HIS A 254 -6.31 13.01 43.06
CA HIS A 254 -6.73 14.38 43.34
C HIS A 254 -5.59 15.25 43.87
N ALA A 255 -4.78 14.75 44.80
CA ALA A 255 -3.63 15.47 45.34
C ALA A 255 -2.61 15.83 44.24
N ASN A 256 -2.47 14.98 43.23
CA ASN A 256 -1.58 15.19 42.09
C ASN A 256 -2.24 15.90 40.90
N LYS A 257 -3.48 16.38 41.04
CA LYS A 257 -4.25 17.06 39.97
C LYS A 257 -4.38 16.21 38.70
N LEU A 258 -4.46 14.90 38.86
CA LEU A 258 -4.68 13.94 37.77
C LEU A 258 -6.18 13.66 37.61
N SER A 259 -6.61 13.23 36.43
CA SER A 259 -8.00 12.82 36.16
C SER A 259 -8.05 11.40 35.63
N LEU A 260 -8.87 10.54 36.24
CA LEU A 260 -9.06 9.15 35.80
C LEU A 260 -10.03 9.10 34.60
N ASN A 261 -9.65 8.39 33.53
CA ASN A 261 -10.56 8.14 32.41
C ASN A 261 -11.44 6.91 32.72
N LEU A 262 -12.62 7.15 33.27
CA LEU A 262 -13.56 6.10 33.66
C LEU A 262 -13.98 5.19 32.48
N LYS A 263 -14.09 5.73 31.27
CA LYS A 263 -14.47 4.94 30.08
C LYS A 263 -13.40 3.93 29.65
N LYS A 264 -12.14 4.21 29.98
CA LYS A 264 -11.00 3.32 29.68
C LYS A 264 -10.59 2.44 30.86
N THR A 265 -11.06 2.78 32.07
CA THR A 265 -10.75 2.02 33.28
C THR A 265 -11.60 0.75 33.30
N ASN A 266 -10.93 -0.40 33.23
CA ASN A 266 -11.58 -1.71 33.25
C ASN A 266 -10.99 -2.55 34.38
N TYR A 267 -11.79 -3.46 34.93
CA TYR A 267 -11.31 -4.47 35.85
C TYR A 267 -11.33 -5.85 35.18
N MET A 268 -10.43 -6.74 35.62
CA MET A 268 -10.39 -8.12 35.16
C MET A 268 -10.37 -9.03 36.38
N LEU A 269 -11.33 -9.95 36.46
CA LEU A 269 -11.34 -10.97 37.51
C LEU A 269 -10.53 -12.17 37.05
N PHE A 270 -9.49 -12.51 37.79
CA PHE A 270 -8.70 -13.72 37.58
C PHE A 270 -9.24 -14.83 38.46
N SER A 271 -9.72 -15.92 37.84
CA SER A 271 -10.20 -17.10 38.54
C SER A 271 -9.45 -18.35 38.03
N ASN A 272 -10.15 -19.39 37.59
CA ASN A 272 -9.55 -20.61 37.08
C ASN A 272 -8.85 -20.36 35.74
N TRP A 273 -7.53 -20.55 35.68
CA TRP A 273 -6.73 -20.41 34.46
C TRP A 273 -7.22 -21.26 33.29
N LYS A 274 -7.86 -22.41 33.55
CA LYS A 274 -8.51 -23.24 32.53
C LYS A 274 -9.62 -22.47 31.80
N TYR A 275 -10.44 -21.73 32.54
CA TYR A 275 -11.52 -20.94 31.99
C TYR A 275 -10.98 -19.74 31.19
N HIS A 276 -10.03 -19.00 31.78
CA HIS A 276 -9.36 -17.89 31.12
C HIS A 276 -8.71 -18.30 29.79
N ILE A 277 -7.90 -19.37 29.80
CA ILE A 277 -7.21 -19.87 28.60
C ILE A 277 -8.22 -20.37 27.56
N SER A 278 -9.31 -21.01 27.96
CA SER A 278 -10.38 -21.41 27.04
C SER A 278 -11.00 -20.20 26.32
N LYS A 279 -11.32 -19.13 27.06
CA LYS A 279 -11.85 -17.88 26.48
C LYS A 279 -10.83 -17.23 25.55
N LEU A 280 -9.56 -17.19 25.94
CA LEU A 280 -8.46 -16.70 25.11
C LEU A 280 -8.34 -17.50 23.81
N CYS A 281 -8.37 -18.84 23.86
CA CYS A 281 -8.36 -19.69 22.67
C CYS A 281 -9.53 -19.41 21.70
N LYS A 282 -10.74 -19.19 22.22
CA LYS A 282 -11.91 -18.83 21.41
C LYS A 282 -11.70 -17.50 20.69
N LEU A 283 -11.25 -16.48 21.43
CA LEU A 283 -10.94 -15.15 20.90
C LEU A 283 -9.87 -15.20 19.80
N LEU A 284 -8.76 -15.90 20.06
CA LEU A 284 -7.68 -16.07 19.10
C LEU A 284 -8.13 -16.87 17.86
N SER A 285 -8.99 -17.87 18.03
CA SER A 285 -9.54 -18.65 16.91
C SER A 285 -10.44 -17.79 16.01
N ARG A 286 -11.26 -16.91 16.60
CA ARG A 286 -12.06 -15.94 15.84
C ARG A 286 -11.17 -15.01 15.01
N ASN A 287 -10.17 -14.41 15.63
CA ASN A 287 -9.22 -13.52 14.95
C ASN A 287 -8.42 -14.26 13.87
N THR A 288 -8.08 -15.53 14.11
CA THR A 288 -7.46 -16.41 13.11
C THR A 288 -8.35 -16.60 11.89
N GLY A 289 -9.67 -16.72 12.07
CA GLY A 289 -10.64 -16.78 10.98
C GLY A 289 -10.68 -15.51 10.13
N VAL A 290 -10.56 -14.33 10.75
CA VAL A 290 -10.45 -13.04 10.04
C VAL A 290 -9.18 -13.01 9.19
N ILE A 291 -8.03 -13.37 9.76
CA ILE A 291 -6.75 -13.42 9.03
C ILE A 291 -6.82 -14.43 7.88
N TYR A 292 -7.49 -15.57 8.08
CA TYR A 292 -7.68 -16.58 7.03
C TYR A 292 -8.46 -16.04 5.82
N LYS A 293 -9.54 -15.30 6.04
CA LYS A 293 -10.33 -14.69 4.95
C LYS A 293 -9.52 -13.66 4.16
N LEU A 294 -8.65 -12.91 4.85
CA LEU A 294 -7.80 -11.89 4.23
C LEU A 294 -6.56 -12.47 3.54
N LYS A 295 -6.27 -13.76 3.74
CA LYS A 295 -5.08 -14.45 3.24
C LYS A 295 -4.94 -14.40 1.71
N SER A 296 -6.04 -14.57 0.97
CA SER A 296 -6.01 -14.63 -0.50
C SER A 296 -5.73 -13.29 -1.18
N VAL A 297 -6.01 -12.19 -0.48
CA VAL A 297 -5.95 -10.82 -1.03
C VAL A 297 -4.83 -9.98 -0.43
N SER A 298 -4.17 -10.46 0.63
CA SER A 298 -3.19 -9.68 1.39
C SER A 298 -1.76 -10.19 1.20
N PRO A 299 -0.78 -9.31 0.95
CA PRO A 299 0.64 -9.66 0.98
C PRO A 299 1.11 -10.20 2.35
N LEU A 300 2.21 -10.97 2.35
CA LEU A 300 2.76 -11.64 3.55
C LEU A 300 3.06 -10.67 4.71
N ASN A 301 3.59 -9.49 4.42
CA ASN A 301 3.89 -8.45 5.42
C ASN A 301 2.63 -7.95 6.11
N ILE A 302 1.51 -7.83 5.39
CA ILE A 302 0.21 -7.44 5.97
C ILE A 302 -0.32 -8.55 6.88
N LEU A 303 -0.21 -9.81 6.48
CA LEU A 303 -0.60 -10.94 7.34
C LEU A 303 0.23 -11.01 8.63
N ARG A 304 1.53 -10.72 8.56
CA ARG A 304 2.40 -10.61 9.74
C ARG A 304 1.99 -9.45 10.65
N MET A 305 1.64 -8.31 10.06
CA MET A 305 1.10 -7.16 10.81
C MET A 305 -0.21 -7.53 11.52
N LEU A 306 -1.14 -8.21 10.83
CA LEU A 306 -2.39 -8.68 11.42
C LEU A 306 -2.17 -9.66 12.58
N TYR A 307 -1.15 -10.52 12.50
CA TYR A 307 -0.76 -11.34 13.65
C TYR A 307 -0.28 -10.49 14.84
N ALA A 308 0.59 -9.51 14.57
CA ALA A 308 1.12 -8.61 15.60
C ALA A 308 0.04 -7.74 16.25
N THR A 309 -1.06 -7.44 15.56
CA THR A 309 -2.15 -6.58 16.08
C THR A 309 -3.32 -7.36 16.66
N LEU A 310 -3.69 -8.51 16.09
CA LEU A 310 -4.91 -9.25 16.47
C LEU A 310 -4.64 -10.47 17.37
N ILE A 311 -3.41 -10.95 17.43
CA ILE A 311 -3.04 -12.16 18.19
C ILE A 311 -2.08 -11.82 19.32
N LEU A 312 -0.97 -11.16 18.99
CA LEU A 312 0.14 -10.94 19.92
C LEU A 312 -0.24 -10.15 21.19
N PRO A 313 -1.08 -9.09 21.14
CA PRO A 313 -1.43 -8.33 22.34
C PRO A 313 -2.11 -9.20 23.41
N TYR A 314 -2.99 -10.11 22.99
CA TYR A 314 -3.69 -11.03 23.89
C TYR A 314 -2.78 -12.12 24.47
N LEU A 315 -1.74 -12.53 23.73
CA LEU A 315 -0.73 -13.47 24.23
C LEU A 315 0.27 -12.81 25.19
N HIS A 316 0.51 -11.51 25.05
CA HIS A 316 1.39 -10.76 25.95
C HIS A 316 0.68 -10.28 27.21
N TYR A 317 -0.59 -9.89 27.10
CA TYR A 317 -1.33 -9.30 28.19
C TYR A 317 -1.47 -10.29 29.35
N GLY A 318 -0.79 -9.99 30.45
CA GLY A 318 -0.86 -10.76 31.69
C GLY A 318 -0.27 -12.14 31.63
N VAL A 319 0.59 -12.39 30.65
CA VAL A 319 1.24 -13.69 30.47
C VAL A 319 2.00 -14.14 31.71
N LEU A 320 2.50 -13.25 32.57
CA LEU A 320 3.16 -13.64 33.81
C LEU A 320 2.23 -14.22 34.87
N ALA A 321 0.93 -13.91 34.80
CA ALA A 321 -0.07 -14.46 35.71
C ALA A 321 -0.55 -15.84 35.23
N TRP A 322 -0.88 -15.98 33.95
CA TRP A 322 -1.48 -17.21 33.39
C TRP A 322 -0.54 -18.11 32.59
N GLY A 323 0.61 -17.61 32.13
CA GLY A 323 1.52 -18.28 31.20
C GLY A 323 2.29 -19.45 31.81
N ASN A 324 2.27 -19.59 33.15
CA ASN A 324 2.80 -20.75 33.86
C ASN A 324 1.70 -21.74 34.29
N SER A 325 0.57 -21.75 33.60
CA SER A 325 -0.49 -22.72 33.83
C SER A 325 -0.08 -24.13 33.40
N PHE A 326 -0.95 -25.12 33.62
CA PHE A 326 -0.70 -26.51 33.24
C PHE A 326 -0.39 -26.64 31.74
N LYS A 327 0.57 -27.52 31.41
CA LYS A 327 1.01 -27.78 30.03
C LYS A 327 -0.16 -28.08 29.09
N SER A 328 -1.14 -28.85 29.53
CA SER A 328 -2.35 -29.16 28.75
C SER A 328 -3.19 -27.94 28.36
N GLN A 329 -3.12 -26.82 29.09
CA GLN A 329 -3.77 -25.57 28.71
C GLN A 329 -2.89 -24.75 27.77
N MET A 330 -1.58 -24.67 28.04
CA MET A 330 -0.62 -23.97 27.17
C MET A 330 -0.54 -24.60 25.78
N ASP A 331 -0.64 -25.93 25.69
CA ASP A 331 -0.64 -26.65 24.42
C ASP A 331 -1.87 -26.28 23.58
N LYS A 332 -3.03 -25.98 24.18
CA LYS A 332 -4.21 -25.49 23.43
C LYS A 332 -3.95 -24.13 22.79
N LEU A 333 -3.31 -23.21 23.50
CA LEU A 333 -2.91 -21.92 22.95
C LEU A 333 -1.90 -22.10 21.83
N LEU A 334 -0.92 -22.99 22.03
CA LEU A 334 0.09 -23.30 21.03
C LEU A 334 -0.55 -23.87 19.75
N LEU A 335 -1.58 -24.72 19.85
CA LEU A 335 -2.30 -25.23 18.67
C LEU A 335 -2.97 -24.10 17.87
N VAL A 336 -3.62 -23.15 18.53
CA VAL A 336 -4.21 -21.98 17.86
C VAL A 336 -3.11 -21.11 17.23
N GLN A 337 -1.98 -20.91 17.95
CA GLN A 337 -0.84 -20.16 17.46
C GLN A 337 -0.18 -20.81 16.23
N LYS A 338 -0.05 -22.15 16.23
CA LYS A 338 0.42 -22.96 15.10
C LYS A 338 -0.49 -22.85 13.88
N ARG A 339 -1.81 -22.79 14.10
CA ARG A 339 -2.77 -22.60 13.01
C ARG A 339 -2.60 -21.23 12.35
N VAL A 340 -2.55 -20.16 13.14
CA VAL A 340 -2.44 -18.80 12.57
C VAL A 340 -1.09 -18.56 11.91
N ILE A 341 0.03 -19.11 12.44
CA ILE A 341 1.34 -18.92 11.80
C ILE A 341 1.41 -19.61 10.43
N ARG A 342 0.78 -20.78 10.25
CA ARG A 342 0.66 -21.45 8.93
C ARG A 342 -0.15 -20.60 7.95
N ILE A 343 -1.21 -19.95 8.41
CA ILE A 343 -2.03 -19.05 7.60
C ILE A 343 -1.21 -17.83 7.16
N VAL A 344 -0.54 -17.18 8.11
CA VAL A 344 0.29 -15.99 7.89
C VAL A 344 1.45 -16.29 6.94
N CYS A 345 2.07 -17.47 7.06
CA CYS A 345 3.17 -17.91 6.19
C CYS A 345 2.70 -18.51 4.86
N ASN A 346 1.39 -18.59 4.61
CA ASN A 346 0.79 -19.24 3.44
C ASN A 346 1.31 -20.68 3.21
N THR A 347 1.45 -21.48 4.27
CA THR A 347 1.89 -22.87 4.17
C THR A 347 0.75 -23.86 4.28
N HIS A 348 1.01 -25.11 3.92
CA HIS A 348 0.06 -26.21 4.08
C HIS A 348 -0.36 -26.37 5.55
N TYR A 349 -1.60 -26.83 5.79
CA TYR A 349 -2.17 -26.98 7.12
C TYR A 349 -1.47 -28.05 7.98
N LEU A 350 -0.62 -28.91 7.39
CA LEU A 350 0.24 -29.90 8.07
C LEU A 350 1.73 -29.50 8.16
N ALA A 351 2.14 -28.37 7.56
CA ALA A 351 3.55 -27.97 7.51
C ALA A 351 4.19 -27.81 8.91
N HIS A 352 5.44 -28.22 9.09
CA HIS A 352 6.15 -28.06 10.36
C HIS A 352 6.22 -26.58 10.77
N THR A 353 5.91 -26.26 12.02
CA THR A 353 5.71 -24.85 12.45
C THR A 353 6.92 -24.18 13.03
N ASP A 354 7.91 -24.94 13.49
CA ASP A 354 9.00 -24.36 14.28
C ASP A 354 9.90 -23.49 13.41
N VAL A 355 10.16 -23.93 12.18
CA VAL A 355 10.77 -23.11 11.13
C VAL A 355 9.94 -21.86 10.83
N LEU A 356 8.61 -21.95 10.84
CA LEU A 356 7.72 -20.80 10.58
C LEU A 356 7.76 -19.76 11.70
N PHE A 357 7.83 -20.21 12.96
CA PHE A 357 8.04 -19.35 14.12
C PHE A 357 9.40 -18.64 14.04
N CYS A 358 10.45 -19.39 13.71
CA CYS A 358 11.80 -18.87 13.55
C CYS A 358 11.87 -17.79 12.45
N ASN A 359 11.43 -18.14 11.23
CA ASN A 359 11.46 -17.25 10.06
C ASN A 359 10.56 -16.01 10.21
N SER A 360 9.51 -16.09 11.03
CA SER A 360 8.63 -14.96 11.33
C SER A 360 9.11 -14.14 12.53
N GLY A 361 10.13 -14.58 13.26
CA GLY A 361 10.62 -13.93 14.48
C GLY A 361 9.60 -13.93 15.62
N VAL A 362 8.69 -14.90 15.65
CA VAL A 362 7.58 -15.02 16.61
C VAL A 362 7.92 -16.12 17.62
N LEU A 363 7.74 -15.84 18.91
CA LEU A 363 7.91 -16.82 19.98
C LEU A 363 6.63 -17.61 20.22
N LYS A 364 6.77 -18.89 20.57
CA LYS A 364 5.67 -19.72 21.07
C LYS A 364 5.16 -19.15 22.41
N ALA A 365 3.88 -19.36 22.74
CA ALA A 365 3.25 -18.80 23.95
C ALA A 365 4.03 -19.07 25.25
N GLU A 366 4.60 -20.27 25.40
CA GLU A 366 5.44 -20.63 26.54
C GLU A 366 6.75 -19.83 26.57
N ASP A 367 7.38 -19.58 25.43
CA ASP A 367 8.60 -18.78 25.35
C ASP A 367 8.32 -17.27 25.51
N ILE A 368 7.11 -16.81 25.17
CA ILE A 368 6.65 -15.45 25.52
C ILE A 368 6.61 -15.29 27.04
N TYR A 369 6.05 -16.27 27.78
CA TYR A 369 6.06 -16.27 29.24
C TYR A 369 7.49 -16.19 29.79
N HIS A 370 8.39 -17.05 29.33
CA HIS A 370 9.78 -17.06 29.80
C HIS A 370 10.55 -15.78 29.45
N LEU A 371 10.28 -15.17 28.29
CA LEU A 371 10.86 -13.88 27.93
C LEU A 371 10.41 -12.78 28.91
N GLN A 372 9.13 -12.74 29.28
CA GLN A 372 8.64 -11.77 30.27
C GLN A 372 9.15 -12.10 31.68
N LEU A 373 9.28 -13.38 32.03
CA LEU A 373 9.80 -13.82 33.33
C LEU A 373 11.26 -13.39 33.48
N GLY A 374 12.06 -13.60 32.44
CA GLY A 374 13.44 -13.14 32.40
C GLY A 374 13.57 -11.64 32.49
N ALA A 375 12.70 -10.90 31.78
CA ALA A 375 12.69 -9.44 31.85
C ALA A 375 12.44 -8.93 33.27
N LEU A 376 11.46 -9.51 33.96
CA LEU A 376 11.17 -9.19 35.36
C LEU A 376 12.36 -9.51 36.27
N MET A 377 12.95 -10.70 36.14
CA MET A 377 14.08 -11.12 36.96
C MET A 377 15.35 -10.26 36.70
N TYR A 378 15.51 -9.75 35.47
CA TYR A 378 16.56 -8.78 35.14
C TYR A 378 16.34 -7.46 35.88
N GLU A 379 15.13 -6.92 35.81
CA GLU A 379 14.77 -5.67 36.50
C GLU A 379 14.90 -5.80 38.02
N LEU A 380 14.54 -6.96 38.57
CA LEU A 380 14.76 -7.31 39.96
C LEU A 380 16.24 -7.30 40.32
N ASN A 381 17.08 -7.99 39.55
CA ASN A 381 18.52 -8.05 39.81
C ASN A 381 19.22 -6.69 39.61
N ALA A 382 18.69 -5.83 38.74
CA ALA A 382 19.15 -4.46 38.54
C ALA A 382 18.64 -3.49 39.61
N GLY A 383 17.80 -3.93 40.56
CA GLY A 383 17.25 -3.08 41.61
C GLY A 383 16.22 -2.05 41.13
N LEU A 384 15.59 -2.29 39.97
CA LEU A 384 14.63 -1.36 39.35
C LEU A 384 13.18 -1.59 39.84
N LEU A 385 12.94 -2.69 40.57
CA LEU A 385 11.62 -3.06 41.10
C LEU A 385 11.33 -2.43 42.47
N PRO A 386 10.06 -2.20 42.82
CA PRO A 386 9.68 -1.71 44.15
C PRO A 386 10.13 -2.67 45.26
N VAL A 387 10.46 -2.15 46.43
CA VAL A 387 10.99 -2.92 47.58
C VAL A 387 10.08 -4.09 47.98
N ALA A 388 8.75 -3.91 47.90
CA ALA A 388 7.79 -4.96 48.22
C ALA A 388 7.95 -6.22 47.34
N LEU A 389 8.34 -6.03 46.07
CA LEU A 389 8.62 -7.14 45.15
C LEU A 389 9.99 -7.77 45.41
N ALA A 390 10.99 -6.94 45.76
CA ALA A 390 12.32 -7.41 46.09
C ALA A 390 12.32 -8.36 47.29
N GLY A 391 11.43 -8.13 48.28
CA GLY A 391 11.32 -8.96 49.48
C GLY A 391 10.91 -10.41 49.23
N ILE A 392 10.27 -10.71 48.10
CA ILE A 392 9.84 -12.07 47.72
C ILE A 392 11.04 -12.91 47.25
N PHE A 393 12.05 -12.26 46.67
CA PHE A 393 13.18 -12.94 46.05
C PHE A 393 14.45 -12.71 46.85
N LYS A 394 14.84 -13.72 47.63
CA LYS A 394 16.07 -13.68 48.44
C LYS A 394 17.22 -14.32 47.67
N LYS A 395 18.43 -13.79 47.83
CA LYS A 395 19.68 -14.44 47.39
C LYS A 395 20.20 -15.38 48.47
N ASN A 396 20.99 -16.38 48.10
CA ASN A 396 21.50 -17.37 49.06
C ASN A 396 22.30 -16.74 50.21
N ASN A 397 23.08 -15.69 49.92
CA ASN A 397 23.83 -14.93 50.93
C ASN A 397 22.95 -14.16 51.93
N GLN A 398 21.66 -13.94 51.63
CA GLN A 398 20.69 -13.33 52.55
C GLN A 398 19.98 -14.38 53.41
N VAL A 399 20.08 -15.66 53.05
CA VAL A 399 19.43 -16.78 53.76
C VAL A 399 20.41 -17.44 54.72
N HIS A 400 21.68 -17.56 54.33
CA HIS A 400 22.72 -18.15 55.17
C HIS A 400 24.07 -17.43 55.02
N ASN A 401 24.90 -17.50 56.06
CA ASN A 401 26.21 -16.82 56.10
C ASN A 401 27.38 -17.67 55.56
N TYR A 402 27.11 -18.86 55.03
CA TYR A 402 28.15 -19.71 54.45
C TYR A 402 28.64 -19.18 53.09
N SER A 403 29.96 -19.18 52.89
CA SER A 403 30.58 -18.83 51.61
C SER A 403 30.39 -19.96 50.59
N THR A 404 29.29 -19.93 49.85
CA THR A 404 29.00 -20.88 48.78
C THR A 404 29.29 -20.26 47.41
N ARG A 405 29.69 -21.09 46.43
CA ARG A 405 29.89 -20.65 45.04
C ARG A 405 28.62 -20.03 44.43
N GLN A 406 27.45 -20.35 44.98
CA GLN A 406 26.14 -19.87 44.54
C GLN A 406 25.57 -18.76 45.44
N ALA A 407 26.41 -18.10 46.26
CA ALA A 407 25.98 -17.06 47.19
C ALA A 407 25.16 -15.92 46.51
N GLN A 408 25.48 -15.59 45.26
CA GLN A 408 24.82 -14.54 44.48
C GLN A 408 23.59 -15.03 43.68
N ALA A 409 23.34 -16.35 43.64
CA ALA A 409 22.17 -16.92 43.00
C ALA A 409 20.91 -16.70 43.86
N TYR A 410 19.74 -16.66 43.22
CA TYR A 410 18.48 -16.59 43.97
C TYR A 410 18.23 -17.90 44.71
N HIS A 411 17.72 -17.78 45.93
CA HIS A 411 17.35 -18.91 46.75
C HIS A 411 16.14 -19.62 46.18
N LEU A 412 16.19 -20.95 46.13
CA LEU A 412 15.09 -21.77 45.65
C LEU A 412 14.21 -22.18 46.84
N PRO A 413 12.93 -21.74 46.91
CA PRO A 413 12.07 -22.10 48.02
C PRO A 413 11.76 -23.60 48.04
N LEU A 414 11.77 -24.20 49.23
CA LEU A 414 11.32 -25.58 49.43
C LEU A 414 9.78 -25.61 49.41
N VAL A 415 9.22 -26.00 48.27
CA VAL A 415 7.77 -26.06 48.07
C VAL A 415 7.30 -27.51 47.94
N ARG A 416 6.20 -27.85 48.61
CA ARG A 416 5.67 -29.22 48.69
C ARG A 416 4.54 -29.51 47.69
N THR A 417 3.90 -28.48 47.14
CA THR A 417 2.73 -28.64 46.25
C THR A 417 3.06 -28.28 44.81
N GLN A 418 2.41 -28.97 43.86
CA GLN A 418 2.56 -28.68 42.44
C GLN A 418 2.13 -27.25 42.09
N PHE A 419 1.13 -26.72 42.77
CA PHE A 419 0.70 -25.33 42.61
C PHE A 419 1.79 -24.35 43.03
N ALA A 420 2.42 -24.56 44.19
CA ALA A 420 3.50 -23.70 44.67
C ALA A 420 4.75 -23.75 43.76
N LEU A 421 4.98 -24.87 43.05
CA LEU A 421 6.01 -24.96 42.02
C LEU A 421 5.72 -24.08 40.79
N THR A 422 4.46 -23.74 40.55
CA THR A 422 4.02 -22.89 39.43
C THR A 422 3.91 -21.40 39.78
N THR A 423 4.18 -21.01 41.02
CA THR A 423 4.18 -19.60 41.40
C THR A 423 5.46 -18.91 40.95
N LEU A 424 5.39 -17.59 40.73
CA LEU A 424 6.54 -16.80 40.30
C LEU A 424 7.70 -16.86 41.30
N GLY A 425 7.40 -16.91 42.60
CA GLY A 425 8.41 -17.01 43.65
C GLY A 425 9.26 -18.28 43.54
N SER A 426 8.70 -19.36 42.98
CA SER A 426 9.43 -20.60 42.71
C SER A 426 10.05 -20.62 41.31
N THR A 427 9.31 -20.19 40.28
CA THR A 427 9.78 -20.29 38.89
C THR A 427 10.76 -19.20 38.49
N GLY A 428 10.63 -17.98 39.01
CA GLY A 428 11.55 -16.87 38.76
C GLY A 428 12.99 -17.20 39.13
N PRO A 429 13.29 -17.57 40.39
CA PRO A 429 14.63 -17.98 40.82
C PRO A 429 15.18 -19.15 40.03
N ARG A 430 14.36 -20.19 39.80
CA ARG A 430 14.76 -21.37 39.00
C ARG A 430 15.15 -20.97 37.59
N PHE A 431 14.34 -20.15 36.95
CA PHE A 431 14.57 -19.64 35.61
C PHE A 431 15.86 -18.82 35.55
N TRP A 432 15.99 -17.81 36.42
CA TRP A 432 17.15 -16.92 36.43
C TRP A 432 18.47 -17.66 36.68
N ASN A 433 18.48 -18.58 37.65
CA ASN A 433 19.66 -19.39 37.97
C ASN A 433 20.04 -20.35 36.83
N SER A 434 19.12 -20.68 35.93
CA SER A 434 19.38 -21.53 34.76
C SER A 434 19.94 -20.75 33.55
N LEU A 435 19.92 -19.41 33.59
CA LEU A 435 20.39 -18.58 32.48
C LEU A 435 21.91 -18.59 32.39
N GLU A 436 22.42 -18.64 31.15
CA GLU A 436 23.83 -18.47 30.90
C GLU A 436 24.32 -17.07 31.33
N PRO A 437 25.52 -16.95 31.94
CA PRO A 437 26.06 -15.66 32.37
C PRO A 437 26.11 -14.62 31.26
N ARG A 438 26.37 -15.03 30.00
CA ARG A 438 26.42 -14.14 28.83
C ARG A 438 25.10 -13.44 28.52
N ILE A 439 23.97 -14.04 28.92
CA ILE A 439 22.63 -13.47 28.79
C ILE A 439 22.29 -12.70 30.06
N ALA A 440 22.46 -13.31 31.23
CA ALA A 440 22.11 -12.71 32.52
C ALA A 440 22.87 -11.40 32.81
N GLN A 441 24.14 -11.30 32.41
CA GLN A 441 25.00 -10.12 32.59
C GLN A 441 24.93 -9.14 31.40
N SER A 442 23.79 -9.09 30.71
CA SER A 442 23.60 -8.12 29.63
C SER A 442 23.62 -6.68 30.16
N VAL A 443 24.16 -5.76 29.35
CA VAL A 443 24.33 -4.34 29.74
C VAL A 443 23.01 -3.57 29.87
N SER A 444 21.94 -4.01 29.20
CA SER A 444 20.63 -3.37 29.26
C SER A 444 19.50 -4.38 29.07
N ILE A 445 18.30 -4.01 29.53
CA ILE A 445 17.09 -4.82 29.37
C ILE A 445 16.76 -5.10 27.89
N TYR A 446 17.05 -4.15 27.00
CA TYR A 446 16.86 -4.33 25.55
C TYR A 446 17.78 -5.43 25.00
N VAL A 447 19.08 -5.36 25.35
CA VAL A 447 20.07 -6.37 24.92
C VAL A 447 19.73 -7.73 25.52
N PHE A 448 19.32 -7.76 26.79
CA PHE A 448 18.85 -8.96 27.48
C PHE A 448 17.67 -9.62 26.72
N LYS A 449 16.58 -8.87 26.50
CA LYS A 449 15.38 -9.36 25.80
C LYS A 449 15.71 -9.86 24.40
N ARG A 450 16.58 -9.15 23.67
CA ARG A 450 17.04 -9.56 22.34
C ARG A 450 17.82 -10.87 22.37
N LYS A 451 18.83 -11.00 23.23
CA LYS A 451 19.63 -12.23 23.36
C LYS A 451 18.78 -13.42 23.78
N LEU A 452 17.90 -13.23 24.76
CA LEU A 452 17.01 -14.29 25.25
C LEU A 452 16.01 -14.72 24.16
N LYS A 453 15.43 -13.76 23.42
CA LYS A 453 14.57 -14.06 22.27
C LYS A 453 15.31 -14.87 21.20
N LEU A 454 16.56 -14.50 20.88
CA LEU A 454 17.37 -15.23 19.90
C LEU A 454 17.69 -16.65 20.35
N LEU A 455 17.98 -16.87 21.63
CA LEU A 455 18.18 -18.21 22.20
C LEU A 455 16.95 -19.11 22.01
N TYR A 456 15.74 -18.58 22.20
CA TYR A 456 14.52 -19.36 21.97
C TYR A 456 14.29 -19.64 20.49
N LEU A 457 14.48 -18.63 19.63
CA LEU A 457 14.30 -18.81 18.19
C LEU A 457 15.32 -19.80 17.60
N SER A 458 16.55 -19.88 18.13
CA SER A 458 17.54 -20.85 17.66
C SER A 458 17.17 -22.29 18.02
N ARG A 459 16.47 -22.51 19.14
CA ARG A 459 15.96 -23.84 19.52
C ARG A 459 14.94 -24.38 18.51
N TYR A 460 14.14 -23.49 17.91
CA TYR A 460 13.17 -23.88 16.89
C TYR A 460 13.80 -24.39 15.59
N HIS A 461 15.09 -24.12 15.39
CA HIS A 461 15.84 -24.53 14.21
C HIS A 461 16.51 -25.90 14.37
N LEU A 462 16.66 -26.38 15.62
CA LEU A 462 17.37 -27.61 15.98
C LEU A 462 16.45 -28.84 16.08
N ASP A 463 15.13 -28.65 16.12
CA ASP A 463 14.13 -29.73 16.16
C ASP A 463 13.76 -30.26 14.76
N LEU A 464 14.73 -30.30 13.83
CA LEU A 464 14.58 -30.82 12.45
C LEU A 464 15.33 -32.13 12.26
#